data_AF-A0A6B3I931-F1
#
_entry.id   AF-A0A6B3I931-F1
#
_cell.length_a   1.000
_cell.length_b   1.000
_cell.length_c   1.000
_cell.angle_alpha   90.00
_cell.angle_beta   90.00
_cell.angle_gamma   90.00
#
_symmetry.space_group_name_H-M   'P 1'
#
loop_
_entity.id
_entity.type
_entity.pdbx_description
1 polymer ?
#
loop_
_entity_poly.entity_id
_entity_poly.type
_entity_poly.pdbx_seq_one_letter_code
_entity_poly.pdbx_strand_id
1 'polypeptide(L)'
;VGTLLAFLTYAVGFAARPLGGVVFGHYGDKIGRKKLLVISLLMMGGATFAMGLLPTHASIGVWAPILLTVLRLVQGFALGGEWGGAVLLVSEHGGDKRRGFWASWPQ
;
A
#
# COMPACT_ATOMS: atom_id res chain seq x y z
N VAL A 1 14.50 -18.38 -15.43
CA VAL A 1 13.08 -18.58 -15.06
C VAL A 1 12.70 -17.85 -13.76
N GLY A 2 13.47 -17.97 -12.67
CA GLY A 2 13.18 -17.26 -11.41
C GLY A 2 13.11 -15.73 -11.51
N THR A 3 13.96 -15.11 -12.33
CA THR A 3 13.98 -13.64 -12.52
C THR A 3 12.70 -13.10 -13.19
N LEU A 4 12.16 -13.83 -14.17
CA LEU A 4 10.92 -13.43 -14.86
C LEU A 4 9.71 -13.51 -13.92
N LEU A 5 9.65 -14.55 -13.09
CA LEU A 5 8.62 -14.70 -12.05
C LEU A 5 8.74 -13.61 -10.97
N ALA A 6 9.96 -13.23 -10.59
CA ALA A 6 10.19 -12.11 -9.68
C ALA A 6 9.67 -10.79 -10.28
N PHE A 7 9.98 -10.49 -11.55
CA PHE A 7 9.47 -9.30 -12.23
C PHE A 7 7.96 -9.30 -12.37
N LEU A 8 7.34 -10.44 -12.68
CA LEU A 8 5.88 -10.57 -12.71
C LEU A 8 5.27 -10.28 -11.33
N THR A 9 5.83 -10.84 -10.27
CA THR A 9 5.37 -10.59 -8.89
C THR A 9 5.43 -9.10 -8.54
N TYR A 10 6.52 -8.42 -8.92
CA TYR A 10 6.65 -6.97 -8.78
C TYR A 10 5.63 -6.20 -9.62
N ALA A 11 5.40 -6.61 -10.88
CA ALA A 11 4.47 -5.94 -11.79
C ALA A 11 3.02 -6.02 -11.29
N VAL A 12 2.58 -7.18 -10.79
CA VAL A 12 1.22 -7.33 -10.24
C VAL A 12 1.08 -6.51 -8.95
N GLY A 13 2.10 -6.50 -8.09
CA GLY A 13 2.16 -5.61 -6.91
C GLY A 13 2.04 -4.12 -7.27
N PHE A 14 2.59 -3.72 -8.42
CA PHE A 14 2.48 -2.36 -8.93
C PHE A 14 1.09 -2.04 -9.45
N ALA A 15 0.44 -2.99 -10.13
CA ALA A 15 -0.94 -2.88 -10.61
C ALA A 15 -1.97 -2.78 -9.46
N ALA A 16 -1.65 -3.32 -8.28
CA ALA A 16 -2.48 -3.19 -7.09
C ALA A 16 -2.55 -1.75 -6.55
N ARG A 17 -1.54 -0.90 -6.84
CA ARG A 17 -1.47 0.47 -6.31
C ARG A 17 -2.57 1.40 -6.87
N PRO A 18 -2.82 1.50 -8.19
CA PRO A 18 -3.94 2.27 -8.73
C PRO A 18 -5.29 1.82 -8.16
N LEU A 19 -5.50 0.50 -8.04
CA LEU A 19 -6.69 -0.09 -7.43
C LEU A 19 -6.87 0.37 -5.98
N GLY A 20 -5.78 0.34 -5.20
CA GLY A 20 -5.72 0.93 -3.87
C GLY A 20 -6.14 2.39 -3.88
N GLY A 21 -5.51 3.22 -4.71
CA GLY A 21 -5.81 4.64 -4.79
C GLY A 21 -7.28 4.96 -5.09
N VAL A 22 -7.92 4.22 -6.01
CA VAL A 22 -9.34 4.40 -6.33
C VAL A 22 -10.25 4.02 -5.16
N VAL A 23 -10.01 2.86 -4.55
CA VAL A 23 -10.83 2.38 -3.43
C VAL A 23 -10.65 3.29 -2.22
N PHE A 24 -9.40 3.55 -1.82
CA PHE A 24 -9.09 4.43 -0.70
C PHE A 24 -9.55 5.87 -0.97
N GLY A 25 -9.47 6.38 -2.20
CA GLY A 25 -10.05 7.68 -2.56
C GLY A 25 -11.56 7.73 -2.33
N HIS A 26 -12.30 6.75 -2.88
CA HIS A 26 -13.76 6.69 -2.76
C HIS A 26 -14.24 6.54 -1.31
N TYR A 27 -13.60 5.66 -0.55
CA TYR A 27 -13.95 5.45 0.86
C TYR A 27 -13.39 6.53 1.78
N GLY A 28 -12.34 7.24 1.37
CA GLY A 28 -11.75 8.36 2.12
C GLY A 28 -12.72 9.52 2.27
N ASP A 29 -13.50 9.81 1.23
CA ASP A 29 -14.50 10.88 1.25
C ASP A 29 -15.76 10.48 2.06
N LYS A 30 -16.04 9.18 2.25
CA LYS A 30 -17.20 8.67 3.03
C LYS A 30 -16.90 8.36 4.50
N ILE A 31 -15.75 7.75 4.79
CA ILE A 31 -15.38 7.23 6.12
C ILE A 31 -14.49 8.23 6.90
N GLY A 32 -13.88 9.17 6.17
CA GLY A 32 -13.00 10.21 6.71
C GLY A 32 -11.52 9.87 6.50
N ARG A 33 -10.77 10.85 5.99
CA ARG A 33 -9.37 10.67 5.54
C ARG A 33 -8.43 10.15 6.62
N LYS A 34 -8.57 10.62 7.87
CA LYS A 34 -7.73 10.18 9.00
C LYS A 34 -7.90 8.68 9.31
N LYS A 35 -9.14 8.19 9.39
CA LYS A 35 -9.42 6.77 9.67
C LYS A 35 -8.88 5.90 8.55
N LEU A 36 -9.07 6.34 7.32
CA LEU A 36 -8.62 5.63 6.14
C LEU A 36 -7.08 5.48 6.11
N LEU A 37 -6.34 6.53 6.47
CA LEU A 37 -4.87 6.51 6.57
C LEU A 37 -4.38 5.53 7.64
N VAL A 38 -5.07 5.45 8.78
CA VAL A 38 -4.76 4.45 9.82
C VAL A 38 -5.02 3.02 9.30
N ILE A 39 -6.11 2.81 8.57
CA ILE A 39 -6.42 1.50 7.97
C ILE A 39 -5.36 1.07 6.96
N SER A 40 -4.91 1.97 6.07
CA SER A 40 -3.84 1.65 5.12
C SER A 40 -2.54 1.31 5.85
N LEU A 41 -2.17 2.08 6.89
CA LEU A 41 -0.97 1.81 7.69
C LEU A 41 -1.03 0.44 8.37
N LEU A 42 -2.16 0.11 9.00
CA LEU A 42 -2.35 -1.19 9.67
C LEU A 42 -2.33 -2.34 8.66
N MET A 43 -2.92 -2.15 7.48
CA MET A 43 -2.90 -3.15 6.41
C MET A 43 -1.48 -3.36 5.87
N MET A 44 -0.71 -2.28 5.66
CA MET A 44 0.67 -2.35 5.21
C MET A 44 1.57 -3.01 6.28
N GLY A 45 1.44 -2.60 7.54
CA GLY A 45 2.17 -3.15 8.67
C GLY A 45 1.87 -4.64 8.88
N GLY A 46 0.59 -5.02 8.84
CA GLY A 46 0.15 -6.41 8.94
C GLY A 46 0.67 -7.28 7.81
N ALA A 47 0.62 -6.80 6.57
CA ALA A 47 1.19 -7.52 5.42
C ALA A 47 2.72 -7.70 5.55
N THR A 48 3.42 -6.67 6.01
CA THR A 48 4.89 -6.71 6.21
C THR A 48 5.27 -7.67 7.33
N PHE A 49 4.52 -7.67 8.43
CA PHE A 49 4.71 -8.60 9.53
C PHE A 49 4.45 -10.05 9.09
N ALA A 50 3.36 -10.30 8.36
CA ALA A 50 3.06 -11.62 7.81
C ALA A 50 4.13 -12.09 6.81
N MET A 51 4.74 -11.19 6.04
CA MET A 51 5.86 -11.53 5.16
C MET A 51 7.09 -11.99 5.95
N GLY A 52 7.35 -11.41 7.12
CA GLY A 52 8.44 -11.84 8.01
C GLY A 52 8.19 -13.20 8.67
N LEU A 53 6.92 -13.59 8.83
CA LEU A 53 6.52 -14.89 9.38
C LEU A 53 6.45 -16.00 8.33
N LEU A 54 6.68 -15.69 7.04
CA LEU A 54 6.56 -16.69 5.99
C LEU A 54 7.63 -17.79 6.14
N PRO A 55 7.23 -19.07 6.14
CA PRO A 55 8.17 -20.17 6.09
C PRO A 55 9.01 -20.13 4.80
N THR A 56 10.23 -20.62 4.87
CA THR A 56 11.12 -20.68 3.70
C THR A 56 10.60 -21.65 2.63
N HIS A 57 11.07 -21.49 1.40
CA HIS A 57 10.74 -22.41 0.29
C HIS A 57 11.07 -23.88 0.61
N ALA A 58 12.07 -24.14 1.47
CA ALA A 58 12.39 -25.49 1.92
C ALA A 58 11.26 -26.14 2.73
N SER A 59 10.43 -25.33 3.43
CA SER A 59 9.37 -25.82 4.32
C SER A 59 8.03 -26.00 3.58
N ILE A 60 7.68 -25.07 2.68
CA ILE A 60 6.34 -25.01 2.07
C ILE A 60 6.36 -24.99 0.53
N GLY A 61 7.53 -25.13 -0.08
CA GLY A 61 7.69 -25.19 -1.54
C GLY A 61 7.10 -23.98 -2.27
N VAL A 62 6.35 -24.25 -3.34
CA VAL A 62 5.73 -23.23 -4.23
C VAL A 62 4.73 -22.33 -3.49
N TRP A 63 4.22 -22.73 -2.32
CA TRP A 63 3.35 -21.88 -1.52
C TRP A 63 4.06 -20.65 -0.94
N ALA A 64 5.38 -20.71 -0.70
CA ALA A 64 6.16 -19.56 -0.23
C ALA A 64 6.08 -18.36 -1.19
N PRO A 65 6.44 -18.49 -2.49
CA PRO A 65 6.33 -17.38 -3.43
C PRO A 65 4.88 -16.98 -3.72
N ILE A 66 3.91 -17.89 -3.67
CA ILE A 66 2.49 -17.55 -3.85
C ILE A 66 2.00 -16.66 -2.71
N LEU A 67 2.21 -17.08 -1.46
CA LEU A 67 1.80 -16.30 -0.28
C LEU A 67 2.53 -14.95 -0.24
N LEU A 68 3.82 -14.93 -0.55
CA LEU A 68 4.60 -13.70 -0.65
C LEU A 68 4.02 -12.76 -1.72
N THR A 69 3.60 -13.31 -2.86
CA THR A 69 2.94 -12.54 -3.93
C THR A 69 1.63 -11.94 -3.46
N VAL A 70 0.77 -12.73 -2.80
CA VAL A 70 -0.50 -12.25 -2.26
C VAL A 70 -0.28 -11.13 -1.23
N LEU A 71 0.67 -11.32 -0.30
CA LEU A 71 1.01 -10.28 0.68
C LEU A 71 1.57 -9.02 0.02
N ARG A 72 2.35 -9.14 -1.06
CA ARG A 72 2.81 -8.00 -1.87
C ARG A 72 1.66 -7.26 -2.55
N LEU A 73 0.63 -7.97 -3.00
CA LEU A 73 -0.57 -7.34 -3.57
C LEU A 73 -1.33 -6.54 -2.52
N VAL A 74 -1.52 -7.10 -1.32
CA VAL A 74 -2.15 -6.40 -0.20
C VAL A 74 -1.33 -5.17 0.20
N GLN A 75 0.00 -5.30 0.27
CA GLN A 75 0.90 -4.18 0.58
C GLN A 75 0.85 -3.10 -0.50
N GLY A 76 0.84 -3.47 -1.79
CA GLY A 76 0.71 -2.55 -2.92
C GLY A 76 -0.63 -1.82 -2.93
N PHE A 77 -1.71 -2.53 -2.60
CA PHE A 77 -3.03 -1.95 -2.43
C PHE A 77 -3.10 -0.94 -1.28
N ALA A 78 -2.52 -1.27 -0.12
CA ALA A 78 -2.44 -0.37 1.02
C ALA A 78 -1.64 0.91 0.70
N LEU A 79 -0.48 0.78 0.04
CA LEU A 79 0.36 1.90 -0.41
C LEU A 79 -0.38 2.87 -1.35
N GLY A 80 -1.26 2.35 -2.21
CA GLY A 80 -2.06 3.17 -3.12
C GLY A 80 -2.98 4.15 -2.38
N GLY A 81 -3.50 3.76 -1.22
CA GLY A 81 -4.33 4.61 -0.38
C GLY A 81 -3.56 5.57 0.52
N GLU A 82 -2.38 5.14 0.98
CA GLU A 82 -1.57 5.86 1.96
C GLU A 82 -1.08 7.21 1.42
N TRP A 83 -0.56 7.21 0.18
CA TRP A 83 -0.08 8.42 -0.49
C TRP A 83 -1.19 9.44 -0.75
N GLY A 84 -2.33 8.99 -1.28
CA GLY A 84 -3.48 9.85 -1.55
C GLY A 84 -4.08 10.44 -0.26
N GLY A 85 -4.20 9.62 0.78
CA GLY A 85 -4.73 10.04 2.09
C GLY A 85 -3.82 11.04 2.81
N ALA A 86 -2.50 10.80 2.81
CA ALA A 86 -1.54 11.66 3.52
C ALA A 86 -1.43 13.04 2.89
N VAL A 87 -1.29 13.12 1.57
CA VAL A 87 -1.21 14.39 0.84
C VAL A 87 -2.49 15.21 1.01
N LEU A 88 -3.65 14.56 0.96
CA LEU A 88 -4.93 15.24 1.14
C LEU A 88 -5.14 15.72 2.58
N LEU A 89 -4.78 14.91 3.58
CA LEU A 89 -4.87 15.30 4.99
C LEU A 89 -3.97 16.49 5.31
N VAL A 90 -2.74 16.51 4.77
CA VAL A 90 -1.78 17.62 4.94
C VAL A 90 -2.22 18.86 4.18
N SER A 91 -2.80 18.72 2.99
CA SER A 91 -3.39 19.85 2.23
C SER A 91 -4.64 20.43 2.91
N GLU A 92 -5.41 19.61 3.61
CA GLU A 92 -6.61 20.06 4.34
C GLU A 92 -6.26 20.74 5.68
N HIS A 93 -5.15 20.37 6.32
CA HIS A 93 -4.69 20.99 7.58
C HIS A 93 -3.66 22.12 7.37
N GLY A 94 -3.00 22.17 6.21
CA GLY A 94 -2.04 23.22 5.86
C GLY A 94 -2.74 24.49 5.38
N GLY A 95 -2.43 25.64 5.99
CA GLY A 95 -3.09 26.91 5.65
C GLY A 95 -3.05 27.27 4.16
N ASP A 96 -4.16 27.85 3.65
CA ASP A 96 -4.47 27.99 2.22
C ASP A 96 -3.34 28.57 1.35
N LYS A 97 -2.55 29.49 1.88
CA LYS A 97 -1.45 30.15 1.14
C LYS A 97 -0.21 29.26 0.90
N ARG A 98 -0.09 28.09 1.54
CA ARG A 98 1.09 27.21 1.44
C ARG A 98 0.77 25.74 1.16
N ARG A 99 -0.47 25.41 0.74
CA ARG A 99 -0.92 24.02 0.51
C ARG A 99 0.02 23.21 -0.39
N GLY A 100 0.54 23.80 -1.46
CA GLY A 100 1.52 23.14 -2.36
C GLY A 100 2.87 22.83 -1.70
N PHE A 101 3.34 23.68 -0.78
CA PHE A 101 4.59 23.46 -0.04
C PHE A 101 4.41 22.40 1.07
N TRP A 102 3.25 22.39 1.74
CA TRP A 102 2.94 21.36 2.75
C TRP A 102 2.69 20.00 2.10
N ALA A 103 2.04 19.97 0.93
CA ALA A 103 1.82 18.75 0.16
C ALA A 103 3.10 18.16 -0.45
N SER A 104 4.22 18.88 -0.45
CA SER A 104 5.53 18.37 -0.90
C SER A 104 6.39 17.78 0.23
N TRP A 105 5.90 17.70 1.46
CA TRP A 105 6.60 17.02 2.56
C TRP A 105 6.30 15.52 2.73
N PRO A 106 5.11 14.99 2.35
CA PRO A 106 4.80 13.57 2.46
C PRO A 106 5.56 12.66 1.48
N GLN A 107 6.51 13.19 0.71
CA GLN A 107 7.31 12.43 -0.25
C GLN A 107 8.62 11.92 0.38
#